data_AF-A0A4Y7TH59-F1
#
_entry.id   AF-A0A4Y7TH59-F1
#
_cell.length_a   1.000
_cell.length_b   1.000
_cell.length_c   1.000
_cell.angle_alpha   90.00
_cell.angle_beta   90.00
_cell.angle_gamma   90.00
#
_symmetry.space_group_name_H-M   'P 1'
#
loop_
_entity.id
_entity.type
_entity.pdbx_description
1 polymer ?
#
loop_
_entity_poly.entity_id
_entity_poly.type
_entity_poly.pdbx_seq_one_letter_code
_entity_poly.pdbx_strand_id
1 'polypeptide(L)'
;MAARVKYAYDAGHQVASHTWNHLHLNTLNQHQLHVQFWLVEEAIYRITGAYPAYTRPPFGEYNQLVQEVADAAGATGDQSLRSYNSLIASRPASILTLNHEITPSTPRILPDVIRDLQAAGYRLTTLADCLGEPAYQWVDEPQERTEEWTCRGRVW
;
A
#
# COMPACT_ATOMS: atom_id res chain seq x y z
N MET A 1 0.45 15.23 3.90
CA MET A 1 0.42 14.07 2.98
C MET A 1 1.79 13.86 2.33
N ALA A 2 2.24 14.75 1.43
CA ALA A 2 3.51 14.59 0.69
C ALA A 2 4.75 14.31 1.56
N ALA A 3 4.96 15.05 2.65
CA ALA A 3 6.08 14.81 3.56
C ALA A 3 6.07 13.40 4.20
N ARG A 4 4.89 12.81 4.43
CA ARG A 4 4.78 11.45 4.98
C ARG A 4 5.13 10.39 3.94
N VAL A 5 4.74 10.61 2.68
CA VAL A 5 5.12 9.74 1.56
C VAL A 5 6.63 9.77 1.38
N LYS A 6 7.23 10.97 1.33
CA LYS A 6 8.69 11.11 1.23
C LYS A 6 9.40 10.48 2.42
N TYR A 7 8.93 10.71 3.66
CA TYR A 7 9.48 10.06 4.84
C TYR A 7 9.46 8.53 4.75
N ALA A 8 8.33 7.95 4.32
CA ALA A 8 8.22 6.49 4.19
C ALA A 8 9.20 5.95 3.14
N TYR A 9 9.30 6.60 1.98
CA TYR A 9 10.25 6.26 0.93
C TYR A 9 11.70 6.36 1.40
N ASP A 10 12.09 7.50 1.98
CA ASP A 10 13.45 7.76 2.47
C ASP A 10 13.85 6.80 3.61
N ALA A 11 12.87 6.29 4.37
CA ALA A 11 13.06 5.28 5.41
C ALA A 11 13.17 3.83 4.86
N GLY A 12 13.13 3.64 3.53
CA GLY A 12 13.27 2.34 2.88
C GLY A 12 11.96 1.54 2.78
N HIS A 13 10.81 2.15 3.08
CA HIS A 13 9.52 1.50 2.80
C HIS A 13 9.19 1.57 1.30
N GLN A 14 8.53 0.54 0.81
CA GLN A 14 7.97 0.55 -0.55
C GLN A 14 6.70 1.41 -0.57
N VAL A 15 6.65 2.37 -1.50
CA VAL A 15 5.48 3.21 -1.77
C VAL A 15 4.86 2.78 -3.10
N ALA A 16 3.56 2.56 -3.13
CA ALA A 16 2.83 2.03 -4.28
C ALA A 16 1.47 2.70 -4.46
N SER A 17 0.84 2.52 -5.62
CA SER A 17 -0.45 3.12 -5.92
C SER A 17 -1.60 2.41 -5.19
N HIS A 18 -2.59 3.19 -4.76
CA HIS A 18 -3.90 2.68 -4.30
C HIS A 18 -5.05 3.40 -5.02
N THR A 19 -4.77 3.96 -6.21
CA THR A 19 -5.67 4.81 -7.02
C THR A 19 -6.09 6.12 -6.35
N TRP A 20 -6.52 7.09 -7.16
CA TRP A 20 -6.70 8.47 -6.72
C TRP A 20 -7.89 8.68 -5.77
N ASN A 21 -9.04 8.14 -6.13
CA ASN A 21 -10.31 8.36 -5.44
C ASN A 21 -10.89 7.11 -4.79
N HIS A 22 -10.14 5.99 -4.78
CA HIS A 22 -10.58 4.72 -4.19
C HIS A 22 -11.95 4.25 -4.75
N LEU A 23 -12.13 4.37 -6.06
CA LEU A 23 -13.36 3.98 -6.75
C LEU A 23 -13.38 2.47 -7.03
N HIS A 24 -14.58 1.91 -7.21
CA HIS A 24 -14.76 0.58 -7.77
C HIS A 24 -14.30 0.56 -9.24
N LEU A 25 -13.15 -0.04 -9.50
CA LEU A 25 -12.45 0.00 -10.79
C LEU A 25 -13.25 -0.72 -11.88
N ASN A 26 -14.03 -1.74 -11.52
CA ASN A 26 -14.91 -2.46 -12.45
C ASN A 26 -16.08 -1.59 -13.00
N THR A 27 -16.34 -0.42 -12.43
CA THR A 27 -17.39 0.52 -12.88
C THR A 27 -16.87 1.59 -13.84
N LEU A 28 -15.55 1.67 -14.03
CA LEU A 28 -14.89 2.74 -14.75
C LEU A 28 -14.57 2.35 -16.19
N ASN A 29 -14.64 3.31 -17.10
CA ASN A 29 -14.11 3.13 -18.46
C ASN A 29 -12.57 3.30 -18.48
N GLN A 30 -11.95 2.98 -19.63
CA GLN A 30 -10.50 3.03 -19.80
C GLN A 30 -9.90 4.39 -19.44
N HIS A 31 -10.51 5.49 -19.87
CA HIS A 31 -10.02 6.84 -19.58
C HIS A 31 -10.07 7.15 -18.08
N GLN A 32 -11.19 6.81 -17.42
CA GLN A 32 -11.35 6.98 -15.98
C GLN A 32 -10.34 6.14 -15.20
N LEU A 33 -10.10 4.88 -15.60
CA LEU A 33 -9.07 4.03 -15.02
C LEU A 33 -7.68 4.66 -15.16
N HIS A 34 -7.34 5.15 -16.37
CA HIS A 34 -6.06 5.81 -16.61
C HIS A 34 -5.84 6.99 -15.66
N VAL A 35 -6.85 7.86 -15.51
CA VAL A 35 -6.79 8.99 -14.57
C VAL A 35 -6.60 8.53 -13.12
N GLN A 36 -7.26 7.44 -12.69
CA GLN A 36 -7.15 6.92 -11.33
C GLN A 36 -5.74 6.43 -10.99
N PHE A 37 -5.06 5.77 -11.93
CA PHE A 37 -3.67 5.31 -11.75
C PHE A 37 -2.69 6.46 -11.90
N TRP A 38 -2.76 7.17 -13.02
CA TRP A 38 -1.76 8.16 -13.40
C TRP A 38 -1.61 9.28 -12.37
N LEU A 39 -2.70 9.80 -11.80
CA LEU A 39 -2.61 10.89 -10.82
C LEU A 39 -1.85 10.52 -9.54
N VAL A 40 -2.03 9.29 -9.04
CA VAL A 40 -1.29 8.81 -7.86
C VAL A 40 0.16 8.52 -8.21
N GLU A 41 0.39 7.87 -9.34
CA GLU A 41 1.73 7.49 -9.78
C GLU A 41 2.58 8.73 -10.08
N GLU A 42 2.00 9.74 -10.73
CA GLU A 42 2.64 11.04 -10.94
C GLU A 42 2.93 11.73 -9.60
N ALA A 43 2.00 11.71 -8.64
CA ALA A 43 2.23 12.31 -7.34
C ALA A 43 3.37 11.61 -6.57
N ILE A 44 3.40 10.28 -6.56
CA ILE A 44 4.48 9.49 -5.93
C ILE A 44 5.81 9.81 -6.61
N TYR A 45 5.85 9.79 -7.94
CA TYR A 45 7.04 10.09 -8.73
C TYR A 45 7.57 11.50 -8.44
N ARG A 46 6.71 12.52 -8.46
CA ARG A 46 7.11 13.89 -8.14
C ARG A 46 7.67 14.02 -6.71
N ILE A 47 7.08 13.34 -5.74
CA ILE A 47 7.48 13.42 -4.32
C ILE A 47 8.79 12.67 -4.04
N THR A 48 8.99 11.51 -4.68
CA THR A 48 10.03 10.54 -4.30
C THR A 48 11.10 10.34 -5.37
N GLY A 49 10.85 10.78 -6.59
CA GLY A 49 11.64 10.42 -7.77
C GLY A 49 11.33 9.03 -8.33
N ALA A 50 10.53 8.21 -7.64
CA ALA A 50 10.31 6.82 -8.00
C ALA A 50 8.93 6.57 -8.61
N TYR A 51 8.86 5.90 -9.77
CA TYR A 51 7.60 5.54 -10.40
C TYR A 51 7.18 4.12 -10.01
N PRO A 52 6.03 3.92 -9.35
CA PRO A 52 5.68 2.63 -8.75
C PRO A 52 5.45 1.53 -9.80
N ALA A 53 5.94 0.31 -9.51
CA ALA A 53 5.63 -0.90 -10.29
C ALA A 53 4.42 -1.67 -9.75
N TYR A 54 3.90 -1.26 -8.58
CA TYR A 54 2.85 -1.98 -7.87
C TYR A 54 1.65 -1.08 -7.63
N THR A 55 0.49 -1.73 -7.65
CA THR A 55 -0.77 -1.15 -7.22
C THR A 55 -1.52 -2.15 -6.35
N ARG A 56 -2.24 -1.65 -5.35
CA ARG A 56 -3.28 -2.42 -4.67
C ARG A 56 -4.62 -1.87 -5.14
N PRO A 57 -5.47 -2.62 -5.84
CA PRO A 57 -6.81 -2.15 -6.18
C PRO A 57 -7.64 -1.87 -4.93
N PRO A 58 -8.42 -0.78 -4.89
CA PRO A 58 -9.53 -0.62 -3.95
C PRO A 58 -10.40 -1.87 -3.86
N PHE A 59 -10.89 -2.16 -2.66
CA PHE A 59 -11.81 -3.29 -2.38
C PHE A 59 -11.31 -4.68 -2.78
N GLY A 60 -10.04 -4.85 -3.19
CA GLY A 60 -9.53 -6.14 -3.64
C GLY A 60 -10.01 -6.54 -5.04
N GLU A 61 -10.44 -5.59 -5.86
CA GLU A 61 -11.00 -5.81 -7.20
C GLU A 61 -9.98 -6.23 -8.27
N TYR A 62 -9.16 -7.24 -7.94
CA TYR A 62 -8.35 -7.98 -8.89
C TYR A 62 -9.02 -9.31 -9.26
N ASN A 63 -9.77 -9.93 -8.33
CA ASN A 63 -10.74 -10.99 -8.58
C ASN A 63 -11.65 -11.18 -7.36
N GLN A 64 -12.73 -11.95 -7.52
CA GLN A 64 -13.71 -12.20 -6.45
C GLN A 64 -13.08 -12.84 -5.20
N LEU A 65 -12.13 -13.75 -5.37
CA LEU A 65 -11.43 -14.41 -4.25
C LEU A 65 -10.65 -13.39 -3.39
N VAL A 66 -10.01 -12.40 -4.02
CA VAL A 66 -9.32 -11.33 -3.29
C VAL A 66 -10.32 -10.41 -2.60
N GLN A 67 -11.50 -10.17 -3.16
CA GLN A 67 -12.55 -9.43 -2.45
C GLN A 67 -13.04 -10.20 -1.21
N GLU A 68 -13.30 -11.50 -1.34
CA GLU A 68 -13.77 -12.36 -0.23
C GLU A 68 -12.75 -12.47 0.92
N VAL A 69 -11.45 -12.45 0.60
CA VAL A 69 -10.37 -12.46 1.61
C VAL A 69 -10.05 -11.06 2.14
N ALA A 70 -10.15 -10.03 1.29
CA ALA A 70 -9.90 -8.63 1.64
C ALA A 70 -11.10 -7.95 2.32
N ASP A 71 -12.21 -8.66 2.50
CA ASP A 71 -13.40 -8.27 3.26
C ASP A 71 -13.11 -8.18 4.79
N ALA A 72 -11.94 -7.68 5.14
CA ALA A 72 -11.58 -7.17 6.45
C ALA A 72 -12.15 -5.75 6.58
N ALA A 73 -13.47 -5.64 6.58
CA ALA A 73 -14.15 -4.42 6.99
C ALA A 73 -13.66 -4.01 8.39
N GLY A 74 -12.87 -2.94 8.47
CA GLY A 74 -12.56 -2.19 9.69
C GLY A 74 -12.37 -3.00 10.97
N ALA A 75 -11.55 -4.06 10.92
CA ALA A 75 -11.34 -4.93 12.07
C ALA A 75 -10.86 -4.14 13.30
N THR A 76 -11.39 -4.46 14.47
CA THR A 76 -10.89 -3.89 15.73
C THR A 76 -9.43 -4.33 15.97
N GLY A 77 -8.74 -3.64 16.87
CA GLY A 77 -7.38 -4.05 17.28
C GLY A 77 -7.32 -5.51 17.75
N ASP A 78 -8.28 -5.92 18.57
CA ASP A 78 -8.35 -7.29 19.10
C ASP A 78 -8.67 -8.34 18.02
N GLN A 79 -9.53 -8.00 17.05
CA GLN A 79 -9.79 -8.87 15.90
C GLN A 79 -8.52 -9.05 15.06
N SER A 80 -7.81 -7.96 14.83
CA SER A 80 -6.54 -7.99 14.10
C SER A 80 -5.49 -8.84 14.81
N LEU A 81 -5.33 -8.67 16.13
CA LEU A 81 -4.41 -9.49 16.94
C LEU A 81 -4.76 -10.97 16.88
N ARG A 82 -6.05 -11.33 16.96
CA ARG A 82 -6.48 -12.73 16.80
C ARG A 82 -6.12 -13.29 15.42
N SER A 83 -6.34 -12.52 14.35
CA SER A 83 -5.96 -12.94 12.99
C SER A 83 -4.45 -13.14 12.86
N TYR A 84 -3.62 -12.23 13.40
CA TYR A 84 -2.17 -12.39 13.42
C TYR A 84 -1.74 -13.64 14.20
N ASN A 85 -2.32 -13.88 15.39
CA ASN A 85 -2.00 -15.06 16.19
C ASN A 85 -2.33 -16.37 15.45
N SER A 86 -3.50 -16.44 14.81
CA SER A 86 -3.88 -17.60 14.00
C SER A 86 -2.96 -17.79 12.79
N LEU A 87 -2.55 -16.70 12.13
CA LEU A 87 -1.64 -16.73 10.99
C LEU A 87 -0.22 -17.17 11.39
N ILE A 88 0.30 -16.68 12.51
CA ILE A 88 1.60 -17.09 13.05
C ILE A 88 1.55 -18.58 13.44
N ALA A 89 0.47 -19.03 14.06
CA ALA A 89 0.30 -20.41 14.49
C ALA A 89 0.26 -21.41 13.32
N SER A 90 -0.31 -21.01 12.17
CA SER A 90 -0.35 -21.86 10.97
C SER A 90 0.99 -21.98 10.22
N ARG A 91 1.99 -21.18 10.60
CA ARG A 91 3.36 -21.19 10.06
C ARG A 91 3.44 -21.25 8.53
N PRO A 92 2.75 -20.35 7.79
CA PRO A 92 2.95 -20.25 6.35
C PRO A 92 4.41 -19.88 6.02
N ALA A 93 4.88 -20.27 4.83
CA ALA A 93 6.23 -19.91 4.39
C ALA A 93 6.42 -18.39 4.20
N SER A 94 5.35 -17.69 3.82
CA SER A 94 5.35 -16.24 3.58
C SER A 94 4.00 -15.64 3.97
N ILE A 95 4.02 -14.38 4.37
CA ILE A 95 2.83 -13.63 4.79
C ILE A 95 2.78 -12.29 4.07
N LEU A 96 1.64 -11.97 3.46
CA LEU A 96 1.29 -10.62 3.02
C LEU A 96 0.04 -10.18 3.79
N THR A 97 0.18 -9.20 4.69
CA THR A 97 -0.93 -8.73 5.53
C THR A 97 -1.54 -7.44 5.00
N LEU A 98 -2.86 -7.35 5.10
CA LEU A 98 -3.62 -6.12 4.82
C LEU A 98 -3.86 -5.38 6.13
N ASN A 99 -3.46 -4.10 6.18
CA ASN A 99 -3.74 -3.20 7.30
C ASN A 99 -4.12 -1.82 6.74
N HIS A 100 -4.72 -0.98 7.58
CA HIS A 100 -5.05 0.40 7.24
C HIS A 100 -4.51 1.33 8.33
N GLU A 101 -3.42 2.03 8.05
CA GLU A 101 -2.73 2.94 8.97
C GLU A 101 -3.57 4.15 9.39
N ILE A 102 -4.63 4.46 8.63
CA ILE A 102 -5.61 5.50 8.95
C ILE A 102 -6.55 5.10 10.10
N THR A 103 -6.58 3.81 10.48
CA THR A 103 -7.39 3.33 11.60
C THR A 103 -6.61 3.51 12.92
N PRO A 104 -7.21 4.09 13.99
CA PRO A 104 -6.49 4.33 15.24
C PRO A 104 -5.98 3.07 15.95
N SER A 105 -6.53 1.90 15.63
CA SER A 105 -6.14 0.60 16.18
C SER A 105 -4.82 0.10 15.59
N THR A 106 -4.59 0.25 14.28
CA THR A 106 -3.40 -0.31 13.61
C THR A 106 -2.09 0.16 14.24
N PRO A 107 -1.82 1.46 14.43
CA PRO A 107 -0.57 1.91 15.04
C PRO A 107 -0.36 1.39 16.48
N ARG A 108 -1.44 1.09 17.21
CA ARG A 108 -1.37 0.60 18.59
C ARG A 108 -0.93 -0.86 18.67
N ILE A 109 -1.38 -1.69 17.73
CA ILE A 109 -1.09 -3.14 17.74
C ILE A 109 0.20 -3.50 16.99
N LEU A 110 0.66 -2.64 16.08
CA LEU A 110 1.82 -2.92 15.23
C LEU A 110 3.10 -3.28 16.02
N PRO A 111 3.47 -2.62 17.13
CA PRO A 111 4.67 -3.00 17.88
C PRO A 111 4.65 -4.44 18.39
N ASP A 112 3.50 -4.91 18.88
CA ASP A 112 3.34 -6.29 19.36
C ASP A 112 3.37 -7.28 18.20
N VAL A 113 2.65 -6.99 17.12
CA VAL A 113 2.61 -7.83 15.92
C VAL A 113 4.00 -7.99 15.29
N ILE A 114 4.79 -6.91 15.21
CA ILE A 114 6.16 -6.94 14.69
C ILE A 114 7.05 -7.86 15.53
N ARG A 115 7.00 -7.71 16.86
CA ARG A 115 7.76 -8.57 17.78
C ARG A 115 7.38 -10.03 17.60
N ASP A 116 6.08 -10.33 17.54
CA ASP A 116 5.58 -11.71 17.49
C ASP A 116 5.91 -12.38 16.15
N LEU A 117 5.85 -11.65 15.03
CA LEU A 117 6.32 -12.13 13.72
C LEU A 117 7.82 -12.42 13.71
N GLN A 118 8.64 -11.53 14.27
CA GLN A 118 10.08 -11.74 14.35
C GLN A 118 10.43 -12.93 15.27
N ALA A 119 9.74 -13.06 16.41
CA ALA A 119 9.91 -14.19 17.32
C ALA A 119 9.50 -15.53 16.67
N ALA A 120 8.56 -15.52 15.73
CA ALA A 120 8.18 -16.66 14.93
C ALA A 120 9.14 -16.97 13.76
N GLY A 121 10.19 -16.16 13.57
CA GLY A 121 11.23 -16.37 12.57
C GLY A 121 11.00 -15.66 11.23
N TYR A 122 9.99 -14.79 11.12
CA TYR A 122 9.75 -14.04 9.88
C TYR A 122 10.71 -12.86 9.74
N ARG A 123 11.19 -12.65 8.51
CA ARG A 123 11.85 -11.41 8.10
C ARG A 123 10.80 -10.43 7.57
N LEU A 124 10.67 -9.27 8.22
CA LEU A 124 9.83 -8.19 7.70
C LEU A 124 10.56 -7.50 6.54
N THR A 125 9.90 -7.45 5.39
CA THR A 125 10.46 -6.86 4.17
C THR A 125 9.37 -6.24 3.30
N THR A 126 9.78 -5.62 2.19
CA THR A 126 8.86 -5.06 1.18
C THR A 126 8.27 -6.16 0.29
N LEU A 127 7.17 -5.87 -0.40
CA LEU A 127 6.58 -6.82 -1.35
C LEU A 127 7.56 -7.13 -2.50
N ALA A 128 8.24 -6.10 -3.00
CA ALA A 128 9.24 -6.22 -4.04
C ALA A 128 10.39 -7.18 -3.65
N ASP A 129 10.98 -7.00 -2.46
CA ASP A 129 12.04 -7.90 -1.96
C ASP A 129 11.50 -9.32 -1.70
N CYS A 130 10.26 -9.44 -1.20
CA CYS A 130 9.62 -10.75 -1.02
C CYS A 130 9.44 -11.51 -2.35
N LEU A 131 9.15 -10.80 -3.44
CA LEU A 131 8.95 -11.37 -4.77
C LEU A 131 10.25 -11.50 -5.58
N GLY A 132 11.33 -10.81 -5.16
CA GLY A 132 12.58 -10.74 -5.93
C GLY A 132 12.47 -9.86 -7.18
N GLU A 133 11.56 -8.88 -7.18
CA GLU A 133 11.23 -8.04 -8.33
C GLU A 133 11.48 -6.55 -8.03
N PRO A 134 11.67 -5.68 -9.04
CA PRO A 134 11.88 -4.25 -8.83
C PRO A 134 10.65 -3.54 -8.24
N ALA A 135 10.83 -2.77 -7.15
CA ALA A 135 9.77 -1.98 -6.51
C ALA A 135 9.18 -0.87 -7.39
N TYR A 136 10.00 -0.34 -8.30
CA TYR A 136 9.73 0.81 -9.13
C TYR A 136 10.12 0.50 -10.57
N GLN A 137 9.38 1.05 -11.52
CA GLN A 137 9.67 0.90 -12.95
C GLN A 137 10.92 1.70 -13.34
N TRP A 138 11.08 2.88 -12.75
CA TRP A 138 12.27 3.72 -12.82
C TRP A 138 12.38 4.62 -11.59
N VAL A 139 13.57 5.17 -11.38
CA VAL A 139 13.88 6.10 -10.28
C VAL A 139 14.76 7.24 -10.83
N ASP A 140 14.32 8.46 -10.60
CA ASP A 140 14.99 9.72 -10.91
C ASP A 140 15.08 10.59 -9.64
N GLU A 141 15.44 11.87 -9.80
CA GLU A 141 15.48 12.82 -8.69
C GLU A 141 14.06 13.30 -8.28
N PRO A 142 13.77 13.45 -6.97
CA PRO A 142 12.56 14.09 -6.50
C PRO A 142 12.41 15.52 -7.04
N GLN A 143 11.17 15.96 -7.26
CA GLN A 143 10.88 17.31 -7.73
C GLN A 143 10.58 18.25 -6.56
N GLU A 144 10.95 19.53 -6.72
CA GLU A 144 10.52 20.57 -5.79
C GLU A 144 9.02 20.84 -5.94
N ARG A 145 8.35 21.04 -4.80
CA ARG A 145 6.92 21.33 -4.80
C ARG A 145 6.65 22.73 -5.34
N THR A 146 5.83 22.82 -6.37
CA THR A 146 5.35 24.07 -6.95
C THR A 146 3.85 24.29 -6.67
N GLU A 147 3.32 25.46 -7.04
CA GLU A 147 1.88 25.79 -6.93
C GLU A 147 0.98 24.88 -7.79
N GLU A 148 1.56 24.22 -8.79
CA GLU A 148 0.84 23.32 -9.70
C GLU A 148 0.48 21.97 -9.06
N TRP A 149 1.09 21.66 -7.90
CA TRP A 149 0.83 20.43 -7.16
C TRP A 149 -0.47 20.55 -6.38
N THR A 150 -1.57 20.21 -7.04
CA THR A 150 -2.91 20.25 -6.45
C THR A 150 -3.52 18.85 -6.34
N CYS A 151 -4.41 18.67 -5.37
CA CYS A 151 -5.22 17.46 -5.27
C CYS A 151 -6.34 17.38 -6.34
N ARG A 152 -6.31 18.24 -7.37
CA ARG A 152 -7.20 18.12 -8.53
C ARG A 152 -6.53 17.39 -9.69
N GLY A 153 -5.19 17.27 -9.66
CA GLY A 153 -4.42 16.73 -10.78
C GLY A 153 -4.41 17.67 -12.00
N ARG A 154 -3.58 17.37 -13.00
CA ARG A 154 -3.70 17.93 -14.35
C ARG A 154 -4.40 16.90 -15.23
N VAL A 155 -5.71 16.96 -15.39
CA VAL A 155 -6.39 16.07 -16.35
C VAL A 155 -6.19 16.68 -17.74
N TRP A 156 -5.40 16.03 -18.59
CA TRP A 156 -5.18 16.41 -19.99
C TRP A 156 -6.25 15.81 -20.89
#